data_AF-A0A850CKS8-F1
#
_entry.id   AF-A0A850CKS8-F1
#
_cell.length_a   1.000
_cell.length_b   1.000
_cell.length_c   1.000
_cell.angle_alpha   90.00
_cell.angle_beta   90.00
_cell.angle_gamma   90.00
#
_symmetry.space_group_name_H-M   'P 1'
#
loop_
_entity.id
_entity.type
_entity.pdbx_description
1 polymer ?
#
loop_
_entity_poly.entity_id
_entity_poly.type
_entity_poly.pdbx_seq_one_letter_code
_entity_poly.pdbx_strand_id
1 'polypeptide(L)'
;DVEQQLFDITLDEALAIYAQPKQRGRAAAAPPLKELGADPVSGKPVVVKDGRFGPYVTDGETNATLRKDDDPASITPERGFELLAEKRAKGPSTRKRAVKNTAKKTTAKKATAKKATTRKTAAKKS
;
A
#
# COMPACT_ATOMS: atom_id res chain seq x y z
N ASP A 1 13.21 24.32 -5.69
CA ASP A 1 14.42 24.52 -4.87
C ASP A 1 14.76 23.39 -3.90
N VAL A 2 13.84 22.49 -3.53
CA VAL A 2 14.14 21.34 -2.65
C VAL A 2 15.21 20.39 -3.24
N GLU A 3 15.32 20.33 -4.56
CA GLU A 3 16.28 19.46 -5.26
C GLU A 3 17.73 19.96 -5.19
N GLN A 4 17.97 21.28 -5.12
CA GLN A 4 19.32 21.84 -4.95
C GLN A 4 19.81 21.71 -3.51
N GLN A 5 18.89 21.86 -2.55
CA GLN A 5 19.17 21.63 -1.13
C GLN A 5 19.66 20.20 -0.83
N LEU A 6 19.43 19.23 -1.72
CA LEU A 6 19.96 17.88 -1.54
C LEU A 6 21.49 17.81 -1.61
N PHE A 7 22.12 18.73 -2.36
CA PHE A 7 23.56 18.74 -2.60
C PHE A 7 24.29 19.82 -1.82
N ASP A 8 23.60 20.92 -1.49
CA ASP A 8 24.23 22.13 -0.94
C ASP A 8 23.89 22.40 0.53
N ILE A 9 23.06 21.58 1.18
CA ILE A 9 22.68 21.80 2.58
C ILE A 9 23.89 21.65 3.51
N THR A 10 24.11 22.66 4.35
CA THR A 10 25.20 22.68 5.32
C THR A 10 24.79 22.03 6.65
N LEU A 11 25.78 21.67 7.47
CA LEU A 11 25.53 21.06 8.79
C LEU A 11 24.71 21.97 9.70
N ASP A 12 25.01 23.27 9.72
CA ASP A 12 24.32 24.24 10.57
C ASP A 12 22.87 24.44 10.15
N GLU A 13 22.60 24.47 8.85
CA GLU A 13 21.24 24.51 8.30
C GLU A 13 20.47 23.23 8.61
N ALA A 14 21.10 22.06 8.52
CA ALA A 14 20.50 20.79 8.90
C ALA A 14 20.12 20.77 10.38
N LEU A 15 21.00 21.25 11.27
CA LEU A 15 20.73 21.36 12.70
C LEU A 15 19.58 22.32 12.99
N ALA A 16 19.50 23.44 12.27
CA ALA A 16 18.39 24.38 12.39
C ALA A 16 17.05 23.74 11.98
N ILE A 17 17.02 22.95 10.91
CA ILE A 17 15.81 22.21 10.50
C ILE A 17 15.41 21.15 11.53
N TYR A 18 16.38 20.46 12.15
CA TYR A 18 16.10 19.49 13.21
C TYR A 18 15.58 20.12 14.50
N ALA A 19 15.99 21.35 14.81
CA ALA A 19 15.52 22.09 15.96
C ALA A 19 14.09 22.64 15.79
N GLN A 20 13.59 22.73 14.55
CA GLN A 20 12.21 23.15 14.29
C GLN A 20 11.23 22.12 14.88
N PRO A 21 10.13 22.59 15.50
CA PRO A 21 9.07 21.69 15.95
C PRO A 21 8.54 20.90 14.75
N LYS A 22 8.21 19.62 14.96
CA LYS A 22 7.66 18.74 13.90
C LYS A 22 6.42 19.39 13.27
N GLN A 23 6.62 20.04 12.12
CA GLN A 23 5.52 20.64 11.35
C GLN A 23 4.70 19.58 10.60
N ARG A 24 5.30 18.41 10.35
CA ARG A 24 4.63 17.29 9.69
C ARG A 24 3.75 16.51 10.68
N GLY A 25 2.76 17.19 11.22
CA GLY A 25 1.62 16.56 11.88
C GLY A 25 0.72 15.89 10.85
N ARG A 26 0.06 14.79 11.25
CA ARG A 26 -1.06 14.22 10.51
C ARG A 26 -2.00 15.37 10.13
N ALA A 27 -2.28 15.55 8.84
CA ALA A 27 -3.27 16.54 8.40
C ALA A 27 -4.51 16.41 9.28
N ALA A 28 -5.07 17.55 9.72
CA ALA A 28 -6.28 17.56 10.51
C ALA A 28 -7.33 16.67 9.82
N ALA A 29 -8.00 15.82 10.60
CA ALA A 29 -8.99 14.91 10.04
C ALA A 29 -10.02 15.74 9.27
N ALA A 30 -10.21 15.42 7.99
CA ALA A 30 -11.22 16.07 7.19
C ALA A 30 -12.60 15.92 7.87
N PRO A 31 -13.44 16.96 7.83
CA PRO A 31 -14.78 16.87 8.37
C PRO A 31 -15.54 15.70 7.71
N PRO A 32 -16.46 15.04 8.44
CA PRO A 32 -17.26 13.96 7.87
C PRO A 32 -18.08 14.49 6.68
N LEU A 33 -18.15 13.68 5.62
CA LEU A 33 -18.91 13.99 4.42
C LEU A 33 -20.41 13.91 4.68
N LYS A 34 -20.84 12.95 5.51
CA LYS A 34 -22.24 12.71 5.85
C LYS A 34 -22.38 11.99 7.18
N GLU A 35 -23.39 12.34 7.96
CA GLU A 35 -23.78 11.60 9.16
C GLU A 35 -24.99 10.72 8.83
N LEU A 36 -24.92 9.43 9.18
CA LEU A 36 -25.94 8.43 8.86
C LEU A 36 -26.79 8.04 10.09
N GLY A 37 -26.47 8.58 11.27
CA GLY A 37 -27.17 8.27 12.52
C GLY A 37 -26.59 7.07 13.26
N ALA A 38 -27.33 6.50 14.21
CA ALA A 38 -26.86 5.38 15.02
C ALA A 38 -27.12 4.04 14.31
N ASP A 39 -26.11 3.17 14.26
CA ASP A 39 -26.25 1.82 13.73
C ASP A 39 -27.12 0.96 14.68
N PRO A 40 -28.15 0.26 14.19
CA PRO A 40 -29.03 -0.58 15.01
C PRO A 40 -28.30 -1.74 15.70
N VAL A 41 -27.16 -2.20 15.18
CA VAL A 41 -26.42 -3.33 15.76
C VAL A 41 -25.43 -2.89 16.82
N SER A 42 -24.64 -1.85 16.53
CA SER A 42 -23.59 -1.38 17.45
C SER A 42 -24.04 -0.24 18.37
N GLY A 43 -25.14 0.43 18.06
CA GLY A 43 -25.62 1.63 18.76
C GLY A 43 -24.72 2.86 18.58
N LYS A 44 -23.68 2.78 17.75
CA LYS A 44 -22.66 3.83 17.59
C LYS A 44 -23.04 4.80 16.47
N PRO A 45 -22.64 6.09 16.57
CA PRO A 45 -22.85 7.06 15.51
C PRO A 45 -22.02 6.69 14.28
N VAL A 46 -22.70 6.57 13.14
CA VAL A 46 -22.13 6.23 11.85
C VAL A 46 -21.95 7.48 11.01
N VAL A 47 -20.75 7.64 10.48
CA VAL A 47 -20.38 8.76 9.63
C VAL A 47 -19.61 8.29 8.40
N VAL A 48 -19.79 8.99 7.29
CA VAL A 48 -19.03 8.84 6.06
C VAL A 48 -17.88 9.83 6.09
N LYS A 49 -16.66 9.38 5.81
CA LYS A 49 -15.45 10.21 5.77
C LYS A 49 -14.69 9.99 4.48
N ASP A 50 -13.98 11.01 4.03
CA ASP A 50 -12.97 10.85 3.00
C ASP A 50 -11.63 10.40 3.61
N GLY A 51 -10.96 9.46 2.97
CA GLY A 51 -9.76 8.82 3.50
C GLY A 51 -8.71 8.55 2.42
N ARG A 52 -7.50 8.15 2.85
CA ARG A 52 -6.38 7.89 1.92
C ARG A 52 -6.70 6.85 0.83
N PHE A 53 -7.63 5.93 1.12
CA PHE A 53 -8.03 4.85 0.21
C PHE A 53 -9.40 5.09 -0.44
N GLY A 54 -9.90 6.32 -0.36
CA GLY A 54 -11.24 6.72 -0.79
C GLY A 54 -12.26 6.79 0.34
N PRO A 55 -13.51 7.12 0.01
CA PRO A 55 -14.59 7.28 0.98
C PRO A 55 -14.88 5.99 1.74
N TYR A 56 -15.18 6.13 3.04
CA TYR A 56 -15.52 5.01 3.91
C TYR A 56 -16.56 5.40 4.96
N VAL A 57 -17.37 4.41 5.35
CA VAL A 57 -18.29 4.48 6.48
C VAL A 57 -17.56 4.00 7.74
N THR A 58 -17.76 4.71 8.86
CA THR A 58 -17.18 4.35 10.15
C THR A 58 -18.18 4.56 11.28
N ASP A 59 -18.21 3.61 12.22
CA ASP A 59 -18.88 3.71 13.52
C ASP A 59 -17.90 4.08 14.66
N GLY A 60 -16.65 4.44 14.29
CA GLY A 60 -15.53 4.69 15.20
C GLY A 60 -14.65 3.48 15.50
N GLU A 61 -15.12 2.26 15.27
CA GLU A 61 -14.37 1.01 15.53
C GLU A 61 -14.15 0.21 14.25
N THR A 62 -15.24 -0.07 13.54
CA THR A 62 -15.29 -0.74 12.25
C THR A 62 -15.28 0.30 11.12
N ASN A 63 -14.42 0.08 10.14
CA ASN A 63 -14.34 0.91 8.94
C ASN A 63 -14.64 0.07 7.69
N ALA A 64 -15.62 0.50 6.92
CA ALA A 64 -16.04 -0.13 5.66
C ALA A 64 -15.87 0.86 4.49
N THR A 65 -15.04 0.51 3.51
CA THR A 65 -14.86 1.32 2.29
C THR A 65 -16.14 1.29 1.46
N LEU A 66 -16.56 2.43 0.92
CA LEU A 66 -17.69 2.50 0.00
C LEU A 66 -17.37 1.71 -1.28
N ARG A 67 -18.39 1.08 -1.88
CA ARG A 67 -18.22 0.43 -3.19
C ARG A 67 -18.23 1.50 -4.28
N LYS A 68 -17.83 1.13 -5.50
CA LYS A 68 -17.73 2.08 -6.62
C LYS A 68 -19.06 2.71 -7.01
N ASP A 69 -20.16 1.99 -6.79
CA ASP A 69 -21.51 2.41 -7.13
C ASP A 69 -22.15 3.26 -6.02
N ASP A 70 -21.55 3.29 -4.82
CA ASP A 70 -22.06 4.07 -3.69
C ASP A 70 -21.43 5.47 -3.74
N ASP A 71 -22.24 6.51 -3.94
CA ASP A 71 -21.79 7.90 -3.86
C ASP A 71 -21.78 8.39 -2.39
N PRO A 72 -20.66 8.92 -1.87
CA PRO A 72 -20.55 9.35 -0.48
C PRO A 72 -21.52 10.45 -0.05
N ALA A 73 -22.02 11.28 -0.98
CA ALA A 73 -22.98 12.33 -0.66
C ALA A 73 -24.43 11.80 -0.57
N SER A 74 -24.79 10.84 -1.43
CA SER A 74 -26.17 10.32 -1.54
C SER A 74 -26.43 8.98 -0.84
N ILE A 75 -25.40 8.29 -0.33
CA ILE A 75 -25.57 7.01 0.37
C ILE A 75 -26.62 7.08 1.50
N THR A 76 -27.43 6.04 1.62
CA THR A 76 -28.48 5.94 2.64
C THR A 76 -27.94 5.33 3.94
N PRO A 77 -28.57 5.59 5.10
CA PRO A 77 -28.20 4.99 6.36
C PRO A 77 -28.19 3.46 6.32
N GLU A 78 -29.22 2.85 5.73
CA GLU A 78 -29.39 1.40 5.65
C GLU A 78 -28.22 0.76 4.91
N ARG A 79 -27.80 1.38 3.79
CA ARG A 79 -26.65 0.91 3.01
C ARG A 79 -25.35 1.03 3.79
N GLY A 80 -25.18 2.12 4.55
CA GLY A 80 -24.02 2.28 5.44
C GLY A 80 -23.95 1.22 6.54
N PHE A 81 -25.10 0.90 7.16
CA PHE A 81 -25.20 -0.14 8.19
C PHE A 81 -24.94 -1.53 7.61
N GLU A 82 -25.45 -1.83 6.41
CA GLU A 82 -25.17 -3.08 5.69
C GLU A 82 -23.67 -3.28 5.48
N LEU A 83 -22.96 -2.26 4.95
CA LEU A 83 -21.53 -2.34 4.70
C LEU A 83 -20.72 -2.57 5.99
N LEU A 84 -21.13 -1.93 7.09
CA LEU A 84 -20.51 -2.15 8.40
C LEU A 84 -20.79 -3.57 8.93
N ALA A 85 -22.02 -4.06 8.81
CA ALA A 85 -22.40 -5.41 9.23
C ALA A 85 -21.63 -6.48 8.44
N GLU A 86 -21.53 -6.36 7.11
CA GLU A 86 -20.72 -7.22 6.25
C GLU A 86 -19.26 -7.27 6.74
N LYS A 87 -18.70 -6.11 7.07
CA LYS A 87 -17.32 -5.97 7.56
C LYS A 87 -17.11 -6.63 8.92
N ARG A 88 -18.06 -6.48 9.85
CA ARG A 88 -18.01 -7.13 11.17
C ARG A 88 -18.10 -8.65 11.03
N ALA A 89 -19.01 -9.15 10.20
CA ALA A 89 -19.14 -10.57 9.93
C ALA A 89 -17.89 -11.18 9.27
N LYS A 90 -17.21 -10.42 8.42
CA LYS A 90 -15.98 -10.87 7.74
C LYS A 90 -14.75 -10.93 8.65
N GLY A 91 -14.77 -10.24 9.79
CA GLY A 91 -13.69 -10.23 10.77
C GLY A 91 -12.38 -9.57 10.28
N PRO A 92 -11.33 -9.56 11.12
CA PRO A 92 -10.04 -8.97 10.78
C PRO A 92 -9.38 -9.74 9.63
N SER A 93 -9.39 -9.14 8.44
CA SER A 93 -8.69 -9.68 7.27
C SER A 93 -7.19 -9.50 7.43
N THR A 94 -6.51 -10.49 8.02
CA THR A 94 -5.06 -10.63 7.82
C THR A 94 -4.85 -11.12 6.39
N ARG A 95 -4.62 -10.19 5.46
CA ARG A 95 -4.01 -10.59 4.18
C ARG A 95 -2.66 -11.22 4.53
N LYS A 96 -2.59 -12.55 4.55
CA LYS A 96 -1.33 -13.29 4.53
C LYS A 96 -0.61 -12.78 3.30
N ARG A 97 0.40 -11.93 3.52
CA ARG A 97 1.28 -11.45 2.47
C ARG A 97 1.95 -12.72 1.95
N ALA A 98 1.57 -13.17 0.76
CA ALA A 98 2.28 -14.26 0.11
C ALA A 98 3.70 -13.75 -0.09
N VAL A 99 4.61 -14.20 0.78
CA VAL A 99 6.04 -13.98 0.61
C VAL A 99 6.39 -14.76 -0.65
N LYS A 100 6.50 -14.04 -1.77
CA LYS A 100 7.08 -14.60 -3.00
C LYS A 100 8.53 -14.91 -2.64
N ASN A 101 8.80 -16.16 -2.29
CA ASN A 101 10.16 -16.67 -2.19
C ASN A 101 10.77 -16.55 -3.59
N THR A 102 11.47 -15.45 -3.85
CA THR A 102 12.35 -15.33 -4.99
C THR A 102 13.47 -16.33 -4.74
N ALA A 103 13.31 -17.53 -5.30
CA ALA A 103 14.38 -18.52 -5.33
C ALA A 103 15.63 -17.82 -5.86
N LYS A 104 16.64 -17.73 -4.99
CA LYS A 104 17.97 -17.22 -5.31
C LYS A 104 18.51 -18.11 -6.43
N LYS A 105 18.34 -17.68 -7.68
CA LYS A 105 18.94 -18.31 -8.85
C LYS A 105 20.44 -18.14 -8.71
N THR A 106 21.09 -19.13 -8.10
CA THR A 106 22.54 -19.26 -8.09
C THR A 106 22.99 -19.28 -9.55
N THR A 107 23.70 -18.23 -9.95
CA THR A 107 24.37 -18.16 -11.25
C THR A 107 25.36 -19.32 -11.31
N ALA A 108 24.97 -20.39 -12.02
CA ALA A 108 25.86 -21.49 -12.33
C ALA A 108 27.06 -20.91 -13.10
N LYS A 109 28.24 -20.99 -12.47
CA LYS A 109 29.53 -20.62 -13.06
C LYS A 109 29.73 -21.52 -14.28
N LYS A 110 29.52 -20.96 -15.48
CA LYS A 110 29.81 -21.61 -16.76
C LYS A 110 31.32 -21.84 -16.84
N ALA A 111 31.76 -23.04 -16.49
CA ALA A 111 33.12 -23.48 -16.71
C ALA A 111 33.37 -23.56 -18.22
N THR A 112 34.30 -22.75 -18.72
CA THR A 112 34.81 -22.81 -20.09
C THR A 112 35.59 -24.10 -20.27
N ALA A 113 34.97 -25.09 -20.92
CA ALA A 113 35.64 -26.31 -21.33
C ALA A 113 36.64 -25.98 -22.45
N LYS A 114 37.92 -26.21 -22.14
CA LYS A 114 39.07 -26.25 -23.04
C LYS A 114 38.76 -27.21 -24.21
N LYS A 115 38.72 -26.69 -25.44
CA LYS A 115 38.66 -27.49 -26.67
C LYS A 115 40.02 -28.14 -26.89
N ALA A 116 40.15 -29.40 -26.48
CA ALA A 116 41.30 -30.25 -26.81
C ALA A 116 41.13 -30.83 -28.22
N THR A 117 42.16 -30.63 -29.02
CA THR A 117 42.40 -31.12 -30.37
C THR A 117 42.51 -32.65 -30.41
N THR A 118 41.71 -33.32 -31.24
CA THR A 118 42.03 -34.67 -31.75
C THR A 118 41.73 -34.78 -33.24
N ARG A 119 42.84 -34.77 -33.98
CA ARG A 119 43.12 -35.34 -35.31
C ARG A 119 42.18 -36.49 -35.70
N LYS A 120 41.55 -36.41 -36.86
CA LYS A 120 41.17 -37.59 -37.66
C LYS A 120 41.48 -37.32 -39.14
N THR A 121 42.41 -38.12 -39.63
CA THR A 121 42.88 -38.23 -41.01
C THR A 121 41.75 -38.67 -41.94
N ALA A 122 41.62 -37.99 -43.08
CA ALA A 122 40.87 -38.48 -44.23
C ALA A 122 41.83 -38.55 -45.42
N ALA A 123 42.04 -39.78 -45.92
CA ALA A 123 42.77 -40.05 -47.13
C ALA A 123 41.81 -40.18 -48.32
N LYS A 124 42.31 -39.73 -49.48
CA LYS A 124 42.05 -40.20 -50.85
C LYS A 124 40.82 -39.69 -51.62
N LYS A 125 41.10 -38.75 -52.53
CA LYS A 125 40.94 -38.74 -54.02
C LYS A 125 41.59 -37.41 -54.42
N SER A 126 42.57 -37.28 -55.31
CA SER A 126 43.03 -38.02 -56.48
C SER A 126 44.55 -37.93 -56.58
#